data_AF-A0A392PZ67-F1
#
_entry.id   AF-A0A392PZ67-F1
#
_cell.length_a   1.000
_cell.length_b   1.000
_cell.length_c   1.000
_cell.angle_alpha   90.00
_cell.angle_beta   90.00
_cell.angle_gamma   90.00
#
_symmetry.space_group_name_H-M   'P 1'
#
loop_
_entity.id
_entity.type
_entity.pdbx_description
1 polymer ?
#
loop_
_entity_poly.entity_id
_entity_poly.type
_entity_poly.pdbx_seq_one_letter_code
_entity_poly.pdbx_strand_id
1 'polypeptide(L)'
;ILEYKSSPCPAKGGANIKPIAPTLPNYNDTNTVTSFSKSFRSLREVEVPNEIDEDLFFTIGLGLNNCPSNFNANQCQGPNGTRFTSSMNNVSFVLPSNFSILQAHKLGVQGVFTTDFPAKPPVKFDYTGNVSRSLWQPIQGTKVTKLKFGSRVQIVLQDTSIVTPENHPIHLHGYDFYIVAEGFGNFNPKKDASKFNLVDPPMRNTVAVPANGWAVIRFVADNPG
;
A
#
# COMPACT_ATOMS: atom_id res chain seq x y z
N ILE A 1 20.76 16.83 -11.64
CA ILE A 1 21.82 15.82 -11.94
C ILE A 1 22.85 15.96 -10.84
N LEU A 2 23.08 14.90 -10.05
CA LEU A 2 24.16 14.86 -9.06
C LEU A 2 25.46 14.60 -9.81
N GLU A 3 26.34 15.59 -9.85
CA GLU A 3 27.67 15.49 -10.43
C GLU A 3 28.65 15.19 -9.29
N TYR A 4 29.29 14.02 -9.34
CA TYR A 4 30.38 13.73 -8.42
C TYR A 4 31.54 14.67 -8.74
N LYS A 5 32.11 15.34 -7.72
CA LYS A 5 33.38 16.07 -7.87
C LYS A 5 34.39 15.09 -8.46
N SER A 6 34.80 15.36 -9.69
CA SER A 6 35.75 14.56 -10.44
C SER A 6 36.97 14.25 -9.57
N SER A 7 37.25 12.96 -9.37
CA SER A 7 38.60 12.56 -9.01
C SER A 7 39.53 13.02 -10.16
N PRO A 8 40.73 13.57 -9.89
CA PRO A 8 41.65 13.97 -10.95
C PRO A 8 41.82 12.80 -11.91
N CYS A 9 41.59 13.03 -13.22
CA CYS A 9 41.86 12.02 -14.24
C CYS A 9 43.26 11.45 -14.01
N PRO A 10 43.46 10.12 -14.00
CA PRO A 10 44.80 9.59 -13.92
C PRO A 10 45.60 10.16 -15.08
N ALA A 11 46.72 10.82 -14.77
CA ALA A 11 47.72 11.20 -15.77
C ALA A 11 47.96 10.02 -16.72
N LYS A 12 48.16 10.30 -18.01
CA LYS A 12 48.49 9.29 -19.04
C LYS A 12 49.50 8.28 -18.47
N GLY A 13 49.04 7.06 -18.19
CA GLY A 13 49.80 6.01 -17.49
C GLY A 13 49.17 5.44 -16.21
N GLY A 14 48.06 5.99 -15.72
CA GLY A 14 47.33 5.45 -14.56
C GLY A 14 46.58 4.15 -14.86
N ALA A 15 46.59 3.22 -13.91
CA ALA A 15 45.94 1.92 -14.01
C ALA A 15 44.46 2.03 -14.38
N ASN A 16 43.99 1.15 -15.28
CA ASN A 16 42.57 0.98 -15.59
C ASN A 16 41.85 0.47 -14.32
N ILE A 17 41.28 1.38 -13.52
CA ILE A 17 40.46 1.00 -12.36
C ILE A 17 39.14 0.46 -12.90
N LYS A 18 39.00 -0.87 -12.93
CA LYS A 18 37.72 -1.51 -13.25
C LYS A 18 36.76 -1.25 -12.08
N PRO A 19 35.61 -0.60 -12.29
CA PRO A 19 34.63 -0.43 -11.22
C PRO A 19 34.25 -1.80 -10.66
N ILE A 20 34.35 -1.96 -9.35
CA ILE A 20 33.87 -3.16 -8.67
C ILE A 20 32.35 -3.04 -8.65
N ALA A 21 31.66 -3.89 -9.40
CA ALA A 21 30.21 -3.96 -9.34
C ALA A 21 29.79 -4.41 -7.94
N PRO A 22 28.83 -3.73 -7.29
CA PRO A 22 28.34 -4.16 -6.00
C PRO A 22 27.67 -5.52 -6.12
N THR A 23 27.85 -6.39 -5.13
CA THR A 23 27.06 -7.62 -5.01
C THR A 23 25.63 -7.22 -4.66
N LEU A 24 24.70 -7.41 -5.61
CA LEU A 24 23.28 -7.18 -5.38
C LEU A 24 22.67 -8.40 -4.66
N PRO A 25 21.70 -8.19 -3.75
CA PRO A 25 20.95 -9.29 -3.17
C PRO A 25 20.14 -10.02 -4.24
N ASN A 26 19.77 -11.28 -3.95
CA ASN A 26 18.85 -12.02 -4.81
C ASN A 26 17.50 -11.29 -4.91
N TYR A 27 16.81 -11.44 -6.05
CA TYR A 27 15.51 -10.80 -6.28
C TYR A 27 14.43 -11.22 -5.26
N ASN A 28 14.62 -12.34 -4.56
CA ASN A 28 13.72 -12.90 -3.57
C ASN A 28 14.24 -12.78 -2.12
N ASP A 29 15.30 -12.00 -1.87
CA ASP A 29 15.88 -11.82 -0.54
C ASP A 29 15.06 -10.84 0.33
N THR A 30 14.01 -11.39 0.94
CA THR A 30 13.09 -10.65 1.81
C THR A 30 13.80 -10.07 3.04
N ASN A 31 14.80 -10.77 3.59
CA ASN A 31 15.50 -10.33 4.81
C ASN A 31 16.33 -9.08 4.55
N THR A 32 17.06 -9.05 3.42
CA THR A 32 17.87 -7.90 3.03
C THR A 32 17.00 -6.67 2.76
N VAL A 33 15.93 -6.81 1.95
CA VAL A 33 15.05 -5.66 1.65
C VAL A 33 14.31 -5.16 2.90
N THR A 34 13.89 -6.05 3.79
CA THR A 34 13.24 -5.68 5.07
C THR A 34 14.21 -4.91 5.96
N SER A 35 15.44 -5.39 6.11
CA SER A 35 16.45 -4.72 6.94
C SER A 35 16.81 -3.35 6.39
N PHE A 36 16.95 -3.24 5.06
CA PHE A 36 17.25 -1.99 4.39
C PHE A 36 16.10 -0.97 4.50
N SER A 37 14.87 -1.36 4.16
CA SER A 37 13.69 -0.47 4.25
C SER A 37 13.43 0.02 5.68
N LYS A 38 13.57 -0.87 6.67
CA LYS A 38 13.45 -0.52 8.09
C LYS A 38 14.56 0.36 8.63
N SER A 39 15.64 0.60 7.87
CA SER A 39 16.70 1.54 8.25
C SER A 39 16.34 3.00 7.94
N PHE A 40 15.31 3.25 7.11
CA PHE A 40 14.93 4.60 6.75
C PHE A 40 14.39 5.39 7.93
N ARG A 41 14.89 6.62 8.09
CA ARG A 41 14.50 7.58 9.12
C ARG A 41 14.37 8.96 8.49
N SER A 42 13.60 9.83 9.14
CA SER A 42 13.66 11.26 8.87
C SER A 42 15.02 11.81 9.29
N LEU A 43 15.46 12.92 8.68
CA LEU A 43 16.75 13.54 8.99
C LEU A 43 16.81 14.14 10.41
N ARG A 44 15.65 14.33 11.05
CA ARG A 44 15.46 14.90 12.37
C ARG A 44 14.15 14.35 12.95
N GLU A 45 13.94 14.60 14.24
CA GLU A 45 12.65 14.36 14.89
C GLU A 45 11.53 15.13 14.17
N VAL A 46 10.37 14.49 14.05
CA VAL A 46 9.21 14.99 13.30
C VAL A 46 7.93 14.86 14.13
N GLU A 47 7.02 15.82 13.95
CA GLU A 47 5.72 15.78 14.61
C GLU A 47 4.79 14.79 13.90
N VAL A 48 4.75 13.57 14.43
CA VAL A 48 3.84 12.53 13.98
C VAL A 48 2.57 12.62 14.83
N PRO A 49 1.36 12.56 14.24
CA PRO A 49 0.13 12.58 15.02
C PRO A 49 0.11 11.45 16.06
N ASN A 50 0.08 11.80 17.34
CA ASN A 50 0.03 10.86 18.46
C ASN A 50 -1.40 10.48 18.83
N GLU A 51 -2.28 11.47 18.82
CA GLU A 51 -3.72 11.29 18.90
C GLU A 51 -4.30 11.07 17.50
N ILE A 52 -5.23 10.13 17.37
CA ILE A 52 -5.81 9.71 16.10
C ILE A 52 -7.30 10.01 16.11
N ASP A 53 -7.75 10.77 15.12
CA ASP A 53 -9.17 11.09 14.92
C ASP A 53 -9.85 10.04 14.04
N GLU A 54 -9.11 9.53 13.04
CA GLU A 54 -9.59 8.55 12.06
C GLU A 54 -8.64 7.34 12.03
N ASP A 55 -9.10 6.20 12.54
CA ASP A 55 -8.32 4.95 12.57
C ASP A 55 -8.90 3.92 11.59
N LEU A 56 -8.21 3.77 10.46
CA LEU A 56 -8.64 2.98 9.32
C LEU A 56 -7.80 1.70 9.23
N PHE A 57 -8.45 0.60 8.85
CA PHE A 57 -7.80 -0.70 8.62
C PHE A 57 -8.22 -1.20 7.24
N PHE A 58 -7.27 -1.25 6.32
CA PHE A 58 -7.50 -1.70 4.94
C PHE A 58 -6.77 -3.01 4.70
N THR A 59 -7.53 -4.08 4.47
CA THR A 59 -6.97 -5.31 3.87
C THR A 59 -6.73 -5.08 2.39
N ILE A 60 -5.62 -5.59 1.88
CA ILE A 60 -5.18 -5.44 0.50
C ILE A 60 -4.89 -6.84 -0.03
N GLY A 61 -5.25 -7.09 -1.28
CA GLY A 61 -4.83 -8.30 -1.95
C GLY A 61 -5.51 -8.50 -3.27
N LEU A 62 -5.18 -9.62 -3.88
CA LEU A 62 -5.85 -10.12 -5.07
C LEU A 62 -7.25 -10.65 -4.72
N GLY A 63 -8.00 -10.93 -5.77
CA GLY A 63 -9.28 -11.62 -5.72
C GLY A 63 -9.57 -12.28 -7.06
N LEU A 64 -10.68 -13.00 -7.13
CA LEU A 64 -11.15 -13.68 -8.33
C LEU A 64 -12.60 -13.32 -8.60
N ASN A 65 -12.86 -12.79 -9.78
CA ASN A 65 -14.19 -12.63 -10.33
C ASN A 65 -14.52 -13.84 -11.22
N ASN A 66 -15.80 -14.15 -11.36
CA ASN A 66 -16.25 -15.07 -12.40
C ASN A 66 -15.82 -14.57 -13.78
N CYS A 67 -15.54 -15.50 -14.70
CA CYS A 67 -15.34 -15.12 -16.11
C CYS A 67 -16.62 -14.44 -16.61
N PRO A 68 -16.52 -13.33 -17.37
CA PRO A 68 -17.72 -12.69 -17.88
C PRO A 68 -18.50 -13.67 -18.75
N SER A 69 -19.83 -13.64 -18.66
CA SER A 69 -20.72 -14.64 -19.27
C SER A 69 -20.63 -14.71 -20.80
N ASN A 70 -20.10 -13.68 -21.44
CA ASN A 70 -19.88 -13.60 -22.87
C ASN A 70 -18.53 -14.20 -23.33
N PHE A 71 -17.70 -14.69 -22.41
CA PHE A 71 -16.45 -15.38 -22.70
C PHE A 71 -16.49 -16.82 -22.19
N ASN A 72 -15.82 -17.72 -22.90
CA ASN A 72 -15.60 -19.08 -22.42
C ASN A 72 -14.62 -19.05 -21.23
N ALA A 73 -14.86 -19.90 -20.23
CA ALA A 73 -14.01 -19.99 -19.04
C ALA A 73 -12.51 -20.21 -19.37
N ASN A 74 -12.22 -20.94 -20.44
CA ASN A 74 -10.85 -21.20 -20.91
C ASN A 74 -10.13 -19.95 -21.45
N GLN A 75 -10.86 -18.86 -21.73
CA GLN A 75 -10.27 -17.57 -22.12
C GLN A 75 -9.86 -16.73 -20.92
N CYS A 76 -10.36 -17.06 -19.73
CA CYS A 76 -9.99 -16.41 -18.48
C CYS A 76 -8.77 -17.10 -17.85
N GLN A 77 -7.74 -16.32 -17.55
CA GLN A 77 -6.41 -16.83 -17.12
C GLN A 77 -6.30 -17.08 -15.60
N GLY A 78 -7.33 -16.76 -14.84
CA GLY A 78 -7.36 -17.05 -13.41
C GLY A 78 -7.65 -18.53 -13.13
N PRO A 79 -7.37 -18.99 -11.90
CA PRO A 79 -7.62 -20.38 -11.51
C PRO A 79 -9.07 -20.80 -11.76
N ASN A 80 -9.29 -22.04 -12.20
CA ASN A 80 -10.63 -22.58 -12.48
C ASN A 80 -11.44 -21.74 -13.49
N GLY A 81 -10.77 -21.10 -14.46
CA GLY A 81 -11.42 -20.27 -15.47
C GLY A 81 -12.04 -19.00 -14.90
N THR A 82 -11.47 -18.47 -13.81
CA THR A 82 -11.87 -17.17 -13.22
C THR A 82 -11.02 -16.03 -13.77
N ARG A 83 -11.34 -14.80 -13.41
CA ARG A 83 -10.57 -13.61 -13.78
C ARG A 83 -9.98 -12.95 -12.55
N PHE A 84 -8.67 -12.71 -12.55
CA PHE A 84 -8.01 -11.96 -11.48
C PHE A 84 -8.61 -10.57 -11.31
N THR A 85 -8.61 -10.12 -10.07
CA THR A 85 -8.95 -8.76 -9.66
C THR A 85 -8.13 -8.43 -8.40
N SER A 86 -8.27 -7.22 -7.90
CA SER A 86 -7.72 -6.80 -6.63
C SER A 86 -8.76 -6.01 -5.86
N SER A 87 -8.58 -5.91 -4.54
CA SER A 87 -9.50 -5.17 -3.70
C SER A 87 -8.80 -4.56 -2.49
N MET A 88 -9.43 -3.51 -1.95
CA MET A 88 -9.17 -3.02 -0.61
C MET A 88 -10.44 -3.21 0.23
N ASN A 89 -10.33 -3.82 1.42
CA ASN A 89 -11.48 -4.17 2.26
C ASN A 89 -12.62 -4.87 1.51
N ASN A 90 -12.27 -5.80 0.61
CA ASN A 90 -13.20 -6.57 -0.21
C ASN A 90 -13.99 -5.74 -1.26
N VAL A 91 -13.57 -4.50 -1.52
CA VAL A 91 -14.12 -3.66 -2.60
C VAL A 91 -13.11 -3.57 -3.73
N SER A 92 -13.48 -4.08 -4.90
CA SER A 92 -12.74 -3.90 -6.15
C SER A 92 -13.18 -2.61 -6.81
N PHE A 93 -12.27 -1.64 -6.85
CA PHE A 93 -12.59 -0.30 -7.33
C PHE A 93 -12.91 -0.30 -8.83
N VAL A 94 -14.05 0.28 -9.20
CA VAL A 94 -14.44 0.50 -10.59
C VAL A 94 -14.29 1.96 -10.93
N LEU A 95 -13.51 2.26 -11.97
CA LEU A 95 -13.36 3.61 -12.51
C LEU A 95 -14.69 4.06 -13.13
N PRO A 96 -15.25 5.21 -12.70
CA PRO A 96 -16.41 5.79 -13.36
C PRO A 96 -16.11 6.18 -14.81
N SER A 97 -17.07 6.00 -15.71
CA SER A 97 -16.90 6.26 -17.15
C SER A 97 -17.36 7.66 -17.58
N ASN A 98 -18.43 8.18 -16.99
CA ASN A 98 -19.09 9.41 -17.47
C ASN A 98 -18.60 10.70 -16.78
N PHE A 99 -18.19 10.59 -15.51
CA PHE A 99 -17.75 11.71 -14.69
C PHE A 99 -16.57 11.27 -13.83
N SER A 100 -15.56 12.13 -13.67
CA SER A 100 -14.56 11.88 -12.62
C SER A 100 -15.18 12.03 -11.23
N ILE A 101 -14.60 11.40 -10.21
CA ILE A 101 -15.06 11.52 -8.82
C ILE A 101 -15.06 12.99 -8.39
N LEU A 102 -14.00 13.73 -8.70
CA LEU A 102 -13.88 15.15 -8.37
C LEU A 102 -14.97 16.00 -9.05
N GLN A 103 -15.23 15.76 -10.33
CA GLN A 103 -16.28 16.47 -11.07
C GLN A 103 -17.66 16.19 -10.49
N ALA A 104 -17.96 14.91 -10.23
CA ALA A 104 -19.23 14.51 -9.63
C ALA A 104 -19.42 15.12 -8.24
N HIS A 105 -18.36 15.16 -7.42
CA HIS A 105 -18.38 15.79 -6.11
C HIS A 105 -18.66 17.30 -6.21
N LYS A 106 -17.95 18.02 -7.07
CA LYS A 106 -18.08 19.48 -7.21
C LYS A 106 -19.43 19.91 -7.78
N LEU A 107 -19.98 19.15 -8.73
CA LEU A 107 -21.26 19.46 -9.38
C LEU A 107 -22.47 18.81 -8.70
N GLY A 108 -22.26 17.99 -7.67
CA GLY A 108 -23.35 17.28 -6.98
C GLY A 108 -24.02 16.19 -7.82
N VAL A 109 -23.30 15.60 -8.79
CA VAL A 109 -23.82 14.53 -9.65
C VAL A 109 -24.00 13.24 -8.84
N GLN A 110 -25.24 12.76 -8.78
CA GLN A 110 -25.59 11.56 -8.03
C GLN A 110 -25.25 10.27 -8.81
N GLY A 111 -25.03 9.17 -8.10
CA GLY A 111 -24.86 7.83 -8.69
C GLY A 111 -23.47 7.53 -9.26
N VAL A 112 -22.49 8.43 -9.13
CA VAL A 112 -21.11 8.22 -9.62
C VAL A 112 -20.24 7.48 -8.60
N PHE A 113 -20.37 7.82 -7.31
CA PHE A 113 -19.65 7.19 -6.22
C PHE A 113 -20.48 7.26 -4.94
N THR A 114 -20.10 6.48 -3.93
CA THR A 114 -20.66 6.55 -2.57
C THR A 114 -19.56 6.79 -1.55
N THR A 115 -19.89 7.41 -0.41
CA THR A 115 -18.92 7.78 0.65
C THR A 115 -18.84 6.75 1.78
N ASP A 116 -19.21 5.51 1.51
CA ASP A 116 -19.35 4.41 2.46
C ASP A 116 -18.24 3.35 2.27
N PHE A 117 -17.05 3.75 1.83
CA PHE A 117 -15.93 2.82 1.83
C PHE A 117 -15.67 2.35 3.28
N PRO A 118 -15.60 1.03 3.52
CA PRO A 118 -15.56 0.51 4.88
C PRO A 118 -14.23 0.88 5.55
N ALA A 119 -14.32 1.52 6.72
CA ALA A 119 -13.15 1.91 7.50
C ALA A 119 -12.35 0.71 8.04
N LYS A 120 -12.94 -0.49 8.07
CA LYS A 120 -12.35 -1.76 8.53
C LYS A 120 -12.81 -2.89 7.61
N PRO A 121 -12.07 -4.01 7.50
CA PRO A 121 -12.51 -5.13 6.68
C PRO A 121 -13.89 -5.63 7.14
N PRO A 122 -14.84 -5.85 6.21
CA PRO A 122 -16.21 -6.28 6.56
C PRO A 122 -16.27 -7.60 7.33
N VAL A 123 -15.28 -8.47 7.10
CA VAL A 123 -15.12 -9.76 7.78
C VAL A 123 -13.70 -9.87 8.28
N LYS A 124 -13.55 -10.19 9.56
CA LYS A 124 -12.25 -10.48 10.17
C LYS A 124 -11.92 -11.96 10.05
N PHE A 125 -10.72 -12.26 9.58
CA PHE A 125 -10.18 -13.62 9.48
C PHE A 125 -8.67 -13.59 9.73
N ASP A 126 -8.02 -14.75 9.67
CA ASP A 126 -6.56 -14.84 9.64
C ASP A 126 -6.06 -14.41 8.25
N TYR A 127 -5.73 -13.13 8.10
CA TYR A 127 -5.43 -12.52 6.80
C TYR A 127 -4.22 -13.15 6.12
N THR A 128 -3.21 -13.53 6.89
CA THR A 128 -1.94 -14.09 6.40
C THR A 128 -1.87 -15.62 6.51
N GLY A 129 -3.00 -16.27 6.78
CA GLY A 129 -3.11 -17.72 6.97
C GLY A 129 -3.77 -18.45 5.81
N ASN A 130 -4.44 -19.56 6.10
CA ASN A 130 -5.21 -20.29 5.11
C ASN A 130 -6.61 -19.66 4.94
N VAL A 131 -6.78 -18.86 3.89
CA VAL A 131 -8.01 -18.09 3.66
C VAL A 131 -9.05 -18.89 2.88
N SER A 132 -10.26 -19.03 3.44
CA SER A 132 -11.39 -19.72 2.81
C SER A 132 -11.71 -19.16 1.42
N ARG A 133 -11.93 -20.04 0.43
CA ARG A 133 -12.29 -19.65 -0.94
C ARG A 133 -13.54 -18.79 -1.07
N SER A 134 -14.45 -18.88 -0.10
CA SER A 134 -15.65 -18.03 -0.04
C SER A 134 -15.33 -16.52 0.06
N LEU A 135 -14.14 -16.16 0.53
CA LEU A 135 -13.71 -14.76 0.71
C LEU A 135 -12.93 -14.20 -0.49
N TRP A 136 -12.72 -15.00 -1.54
CA TRP A 136 -11.81 -14.62 -2.63
C TRP A 136 -12.45 -13.74 -3.70
N GLN A 137 -13.77 -13.59 -3.68
CA GLN A 137 -14.49 -12.76 -4.64
C GLN A 137 -14.91 -11.43 -4.00
N PRO A 138 -14.26 -10.31 -4.38
CA PRO A 138 -14.66 -9.00 -3.89
C PRO A 138 -15.91 -8.49 -4.59
N ILE A 139 -16.55 -7.50 -3.96
CA ILE A 139 -17.64 -6.74 -4.59
C ILE A 139 -17.07 -5.60 -5.41
N GLN A 140 -17.65 -5.34 -6.58
CA GLN A 140 -17.28 -4.18 -7.38
C GLN A 140 -17.96 -2.92 -6.85
N GLY A 141 -17.25 -1.79 -6.83
CA GLY A 141 -17.86 -0.52 -6.48
C GLY A 141 -16.93 0.68 -6.58
N THR A 142 -17.51 1.86 -6.76
CA THR A 142 -16.80 3.15 -6.67
C THR A 142 -17.11 3.77 -5.31
N LYS A 143 -16.36 3.37 -4.29
CA LYS A 143 -16.55 3.81 -2.91
C LYS A 143 -15.37 4.66 -2.46
N VAL A 144 -15.63 5.73 -1.72
CA VAL A 144 -14.60 6.63 -1.17
C VAL A 144 -14.74 6.77 0.33
N THR A 145 -13.62 7.03 1.01
CA THR A 145 -13.60 7.46 2.41
C THR A 145 -13.58 8.97 2.45
N LYS A 146 -14.59 9.57 3.09
CA LYS A 146 -14.64 11.03 3.29
C LYS A 146 -14.01 11.36 4.64
N LEU A 147 -12.95 12.15 4.61
CA LEU A 147 -12.26 12.63 5.81
C LEU A 147 -12.61 14.09 6.09
N LYS A 148 -12.65 14.45 7.36
CA LYS A 148 -12.78 15.86 7.76
C LYS A 148 -11.42 16.54 7.61
N PHE A 149 -11.43 17.78 7.11
CA PHE A 149 -10.23 18.60 7.05
C PHE A 149 -9.58 18.74 8.43
N GLY A 150 -8.27 18.52 8.50
CA GLY A 150 -7.47 18.57 9.72
C GLY A 150 -7.52 17.30 10.57
N SER A 151 -8.26 16.26 10.19
CA SER A 151 -8.26 14.99 10.92
C SER A 151 -6.86 14.37 10.90
N ARG A 152 -6.44 13.85 12.05
CA ARG A 152 -5.22 13.04 12.23
C ARG A 152 -5.54 11.60 11.91
N VAL A 153 -5.01 11.11 10.79
CA VAL A 153 -5.40 9.82 10.21
C VAL A 153 -4.31 8.79 10.44
N GLN A 154 -4.73 7.61 10.88
CA GLN A 154 -3.92 6.39 10.86
C GLN A 154 -4.54 5.40 9.88
N ILE A 155 -3.70 4.80 9.04
CA ILE A 155 -4.12 3.68 8.18
C ILE A 155 -3.23 2.48 8.47
N VAL A 156 -3.84 1.38 8.89
CA VAL A 156 -3.24 0.05 8.89
C VAL A 156 -3.51 -0.57 7.53
N LEU A 157 -2.45 -0.85 6.78
CA LEU A 157 -2.48 -1.54 5.50
C LEU A 157 -2.05 -2.99 5.75
N GLN A 158 -2.94 -3.96 5.51
CA GLN A 158 -2.74 -5.38 5.82
C GLN A 158 -2.81 -6.20 4.53
N ASP A 159 -1.71 -6.84 4.16
CA ASP A 159 -1.71 -7.84 3.09
C ASP A 159 -2.53 -9.08 3.48
N THR A 160 -3.09 -9.76 2.49
CA THR A 160 -3.83 -11.01 2.68
C THR A 160 -3.27 -12.13 1.80
N SER A 161 -3.35 -13.38 2.26
CA SER A 161 -2.99 -14.55 1.47
C SER A 161 -4.08 -14.99 0.47
N ILE A 162 -5.04 -14.13 0.15
CA ILE A 162 -6.06 -14.41 -0.89
C ILE A 162 -5.33 -14.49 -2.24
N VAL A 163 -5.50 -15.61 -2.95
CA VAL A 163 -4.71 -15.98 -4.14
C VAL A 163 -3.25 -16.27 -3.83
N THR A 164 -2.49 -15.25 -3.49
CA THR A 164 -1.09 -15.35 -3.10
C THR A 164 -0.73 -14.09 -2.29
N PRO A 165 0.10 -14.22 -1.24
CA PRO A 165 0.69 -13.06 -0.58
C PRO A 165 1.62 -12.31 -1.53
N GLU A 166 1.58 -10.98 -1.50
CA GLU A 166 2.40 -10.13 -2.36
C GLU A 166 2.90 -8.89 -1.61
N ASN A 167 4.03 -8.35 -2.06
CA ASN A 167 4.43 -7.03 -1.62
C ASN A 167 3.64 -5.98 -2.42
N HIS A 168 2.88 -5.13 -1.74
CA HIS A 168 2.04 -4.12 -2.37
C HIS A 168 2.59 -2.70 -2.13
N PRO A 169 3.11 -2.01 -3.16
CA PRO A 169 3.48 -0.60 -3.05
C PRO A 169 2.21 0.26 -3.07
N ILE A 170 1.79 0.73 -1.90
CA ILE A 170 0.60 1.58 -1.74
C ILE A 170 1.02 3.04 -1.79
N HIS A 171 0.47 3.75 -2.77
CA HIS A 171 0.68 5.18 -3.00
C HIS A 171 -0.57 5.98 -2.60
N LEU A 172 -0.37 7.13 -1.95
CA LEU A 172 -1.44 8.06 -1.62
C LEU A 172 -1.21 9.39 -2.35
N HIS A 173 -2.17 9.78 -3.17
CA HIS A 173 -2.11 11.08 -3.86
C HIS A 173 -2.41 12.21 -2.88
N GLY A 174 -1.80 13.38 -3.10
CA GLY A 174 -2.08 14.61 -2.35
C GLY A 174 -1.42 14.69 -0.97
N TYR A 175 -0.74 13.63 -0.52
CA TYR A 175 -0.10 13.55 0.78
C TYR A 175 1.24 12.84 0.68
N ASP A 176 2.22 13.33 1.44
CA ASP A 176 3.21 12.45 2.03
C ASP A 176 2.69 12.01 3.42
N PHE A 177 3.14 10.84 3.88
CA PHE A 177 2.77 10.24 5.15
C PHE A 177 4.00 9.68 5.86
N TYR A 178 3.90 9.54 7.17
CA TYR A 178 4.92 8.86 7.98
C TYR A 178 4.63 7.38 8.05
N ILE A 179 5.62 6.55 7.71
CA ILE A 179 5.55 5.10 7.92
C ILE A 179 6.02 4.83 9.35
N VAL A 180 5.08 4.61 10.27
CA VAL A 180 5.41 4.50 11.70
C VAL A 180 5.80 3.09 12.10
N ALA A 181 5.34 2.06 11.41
CA ALA A 181 5.75 0.68 11.64
C ALA A 181 5.44 -0.24 10.47
N GLU A 182 6.19 -1.33 10.37
CA GLU A 182 5.99 -2.41 9.41
C GLU A 182 6.27 -3.76 10.10
N GLY A 183 5.48 -4.77 9.75
CA GLY A 183 5.59 -6.11 10.32
C GLY A 183 5.08 -7.20 9.41
N PHE A 184 5.29 -8.44 9.85
CA PHE A 184 4.75 -9.64 9.21
C PHE A 184 3.62 -10.23 10.06
N GLY A 185 2.79 -11.07 9.44
CA GLY A 185 1.60 -11.66 10.01
C GLY A 185 0.40 -10.71 10.02
N ASN A 186 -0.54 -10.97 10.91
CA ASN A 186 -1.69 -10.09 11.14
C ASN A 186 -1.33 -8.98 12.13
N PHE A 187 -1.66 -7.74 11.79
CA PHE A 187 -1.50 -6.61 12.70
C PHE A 187 -2.32 -6.81 13.98
N ASN A 188 -1.66 -6.62 15.12
CA ASN A 188 -2.27 -6.65 16.44
C ASN A 188 -1.96 -5.35 17.19
N PRO A 189 -2.93 -4.41 17.33
CA PRO A 189 -2.67 -3.12 17.94
C PRO A 189 -2.17 -3.22 19.39
N LYS A 190 -2.52 -4.29 20.13
CA LYS A 190 -2.05 -4.48 21.51
C LYS A 190 -0.59 -4.87 21.61
N LYS A 191 -0.05 -5.52 20.57
CA LYS A 191 1.34 -6.02 20.54
C LYS A 191 2.25 -5.15 19.68
N ASP A 192 1.71 -4.60 18.61
CA ASP A 192 2.49 -3.95 17.56
C ASP A 192 2.57 -2.43 17.73
N ALA A 193 1.69 -1.80 18.52
CA ALA A 193 1.78 -0.37 18.80
C ALA A 193 3.11 0.04 19.46
N SER A 194 3.73 -0.86 20.24
CA SER A 194 5.06 -0.62 20.83
C SER A 194 6.19 -0.59 19.80
N LYS A 195 5.95 -1.04 18.57
CA LYS A 195 6.92 -1.00 17.46
C LYS A 195 6.90 0.32 16.71
N PHE A 196 5.98 1.22 17.05
CA PHE A 196 5.82 2.47 16.30
C PHE A 196 7.01 3.38 16.56
N ASN A 197 7.66 3.80 15.48
CA ASN A 197 8.57 4.92 15.50
C ASN A 197 7.75 6.21 15.40
N LEU A 198 7.64 6.94 16.51
CA LEU A 198 6.95 8.23 16.59
C LEU A 198 7.93 9.40 16.81
N VAL A 199 9.23 9.13 16.66
CA VAL A 199 10.30 10.13 16.83
C VAL A 199 10.76 10.61 15.46
N ASP A 200 11.27 9.70 14.64
CA ASP A 200 11.86 10.01 13.33
C ASP A 200 11.44 9.04 12.20
N PRO A 201 10.14 8.67 12.09
CA PRO A 201 9.70 7.79 11.01
C PRO A 201 9.97 8.42 9.64
N PRO A 202 10.25 7.62 8.61
CA PRO A 202 10.46 8.13 7.27
C PRO A 202 9.15 8.70 6.70
N MET A 203 9.25 9.87 6.08
CA MET A 203 8.16 10.49 5.33
C MET A 203 8.26 10.08 3.85
N ARG A 204 7.18 9.53 3.32
CA ARG A 204 7.08 8.99 1.94
C ARG A 204 5.65 9.22 1.40
N ASN A 205 5.48 9.15 0.09
CA ASN A 205 4.16 9.04 -0.54
C ASN A 205 3.78 7.60 -0.93
N THR A 206 4.71 6.65 -0.80
CA THR A 206 4.54 5.25 -1.16
C THR A 206 5.15 4.36 -0.09
N VAL A 207 4.40 3.35 0.37
CA VAL A 207 4.85 2.34 1.33
C VAL A 207 4.72 0.95 0.73
N ALA A 208 5.75 0.12 0.91
CA ALA A 208 5.72 -1.27 0.50
C ALA A 208 5.12 -2.12 1.61
N VAL A 209 3.85 -2.51 1.49
CA VAL A 209 3.24 -3.44 2.45
C VAL A 209 3.89 -4.80 2.26
N PRO A 210 4.53 -5.39 3.28
CA PRO A 210 5.22 -6.68 3.12
C PRO A 210 4.24 -7.81 2.76
N ALA A 211 4.71 -8.76 1.94
CA ALA A 211 3.98 -9.99 1.68
C ALA A 211 3.72 -10.74 3.00
N ASN A 212 2.49 -11.17 3.22
CA ASN A 212 2.00 -11.67 4.51
C ASN A 212 2.32 -10.73 5.67
N GLY A 213 2.10 -9.43 5.49
CA GLY A 213 2.45 -8.44 6.49
C GLY A 213 1.57 -7.23 6.49
N TRP A 214 2.05 -6.19 7.17
CA TRP A 214 1.34 -4.96 7.37
C TRP A 214 2.29 -3.77 7.46
N ALA A 215 1.75 -2.60 7.12
CA ALA A 215 2.38 -1.30 7.36
C ALA A 215 1.37 -0.37 8.02
N VAL A 216 1.84 0.53 8.88
CA VAL A 216 1.03 1.59 9.48
C VAL A 216 1.57 2.93 9.04
N ILE A 217 0.68 3.75 8.48
CA ILE A 217 0.99 5.10 8.06
C ILE A 217 0.15 6.13 8.83
N ARG A 218 0.72 7.32 9.03
CA ARG A 218 0.03 8.46 9.64
C ARG A 218 0.24 9.74 8.85
N PHE A 219 -0.81 10.54 8.74
CA PHE A 219 -0.80 11.86 8.11
C PHE A 219 -1.93 12.73 8.67
N VAL A 220 -1.93 14.02 8.35
CA VAL A 220 -3.02 14.94 8.64
C VAL A 220 -3.77 15.20 7.35
N ALA A 221 -5.10 15.09 7.36
CA ALA A 221 -5.94 15.33 6.18
C ALA A 221 -6.15 16.85 5.95
N ASP A 222 -5.09 17.56 5.59
CA ASP A 222 -5.04 19.02 5.43
C ASP A 222 -5.00 19.50 3.97
N ASN A 223 -5.24 18.61 3.01
CA ASN A 223 -5.30 18.92 1.58
C ASN A 223 -6.72 18.66 1.02
N PRO A 224 -7.56 19.69 0.82
CA PRO A 224 -8.91 19.53 0.28
C PRO A 224 -8.89 19.11 -1.20
N GLY A 225 -9.44 17.92 -1.51
CA GLY A 225 -9.48 17.36 -2.86
C GLY A 225 -10.45 16.20 -3.02
#